data_AF-A0A7C5S2X4-F1
#
_entry.id   AF-A0A7C5S2X4-F1
#
_cell.length_a   1.000
_cell.length_b   1.000
_cell.length_c   1.000
_cell.angle_alpha   90.00
_cell.angle_beta   90.00
_cell.angle_gamma   90.00
#
_symmetry.space_group_name_H-M   'P 1'
#
loop_
_entity.id
_entity.type
_entity.pdbx_description
1 polymer ?
#
loop_
_entity_poly.entity_id
_entity_poly.type
_entity_poly.pdbx_seq_one_letter_code
_entity_poly.pdbx_strand_id
1 'polypeptide(L)'
;MKKRVFLAGIIQGSHADKGVHPQDYRRRVRELVEKHVPGAEVYDPVAEYPGSVEYPDDYAKQVFFGLMEKAARADVLIAFLPQASLGTAIEMWEARRAGVHVVAISPLKHNWVIRFVSDVAVSDLEEFEKHLSENGLGTESRD
;
A
#
# COMPACT_ATOMS: atom_id res chain seq x y z
N MET A 1 18.87 -3.26 9.18
CA MET A 1 18.41 -1.98 8.58
C MET A 1 16.96 -1.76 8.96
N LYS A 2 16.53 -0.49 9.15
CA LYS A 2 15.11 -0.17 9.30
C LYS A 2 14.38 -0.47 7.99
N LYS A 3 13.19 -1.08 8.06
CA LYS A 3 12.37 -1.40 6.88
C LYS A 3 11.55 -0.18 6.48
N ARG A 4 11.68 0.27 5.24
CA ARG A 4 10.88 1.34 4.63
C ARG A 4 9.61 0.73 4.05
N VAL A 5 8.48 1.15 4.58
CA VAL A 5 7.15 0.65 4.22
C VAL A 5 6.42 1.73 3.44
N PHE A 6 5.98 1.43 2.22
CA PHE A 6 5.08 2.29 1.46
C PHE A 6 3.63 1.86 1.72
N LEU A 7 2.82 2.76 2.31
CA LEU A 7 1.41 2.52 2.60
C LEU A 7 0.54 2.93 1.40
N ALA A 8 0.44 2.01 0.46
CA ALA A 8 -0.50 2.09 -0.65
C ALA A 8 -1.93 1.81 -0.15
N GLY A 9 -2.92 2.35 -0.84
CA GLY A 9 -4.30 2.05 -0.51
C GLY A 9 -5.30 2.91 -1.24
N ILE A 10 -6.54 2.44 -1.23
CA ILE A 10 -7.64 3.11 -1.92
C ILE A 10 -7.84 4.55 -1.42
N ILE A 11 -7.87 5.51 -2.35
CA ILE A 11 -8.26 6.92 -2.11
C ILE A 11 -9.53 7.20 -2.90
N GLN A 12 -9.44 7.42 -4.21
CA GLN A 12 -10.61 7.57 -5.09
C GLN A 12 -11.16 6.24 -5.63
N GLY A 13 -10.36 5.17 -5.58
CA GLY A 13 -10.78 3.85 -6.02
C GLY A 13 -11.13 3.81 -7.50
N SER A 14 -12.36 3.38 -7.79
CA SER A 14 -12.94 3.35 -9.14
C SER A 14 -14.18 4.23 -9.23
N HIS A 15 -14.30 5.25 -8.35
CA HIS A 15 -15.36 6.24 -8.44
C HIS A 15 -15.24 7.03 -9.76
N ALA A 16 -16.39 7.34 -10.36
CA ALA A 16 -16.46 8.14 -11.59
C ALA A 16 -16.33 9.66 -11.31
N ASP A 17 -16.52 10.06 -10.06
CA ASP A 17 -16.38 11.43 -9.58
C ASP A 17 -15.12 11.61 -8.71
N LYS A 18 -14.98 12.77 -8.07
CA LYS A 18 -13.86 13.06 -7.15
C LYS A 18 -14.05 12.46 -5.74
N GLY A 19 -14.99 11.53 -5.55
CA GLY A 19 -15.24 10.90 -4.27
C GLY A 19 -14.00 10.20 -3.70
N VAL A 20 -13.86 10.25 -2.37
CA VAL A 20 -12.76 9.61 -1.65
C VAL A 20 -13.33 8.63 -0.63
N HIS A 21 -12.78 7.42 -0.59
CA HIS A 21 -13.08 6.41 0.41
C HIS A 21 -12.61 6.85 1.80
N PRO A 22 -13.22 6.35 2.89
CA PRO A 22 -12.69 6.55 4.25
C PRO A 22 -11.20 6.15 4.35
N GLN A 23 -10.40 6.99 5.01
CA GLN A 23 -8.94 6.82 5.13
C GLN A 23 -8.49 6.39 6.54
N ASP A 24 -9.42 6.04 7.43
CA ASP A 24 -9.15 5.62 8.82
C ASP A 24 -8.31 4.33 8.90
N TYR A 25 -8.41 3.46 7.88
CA TYR A 25 -7.58 2.26 7.77
C TYR A 25 -6.08 2.58 7.81
N ARG A 26 -5.66 3.76 7.31
CA ARG A 26 -4.23 4.13 7.25
C ARG A 26 -3.62 4.22 8.62
N ARG A 27 -4.36 4.83 9.56
CA ARG A 27 -3.97 4.91 10.97
C ARG A 27 -3.85 3.51 11.56
N ARG A 28 -4.85 2.65 11.35
CA ARG A 28 -4.86 1.29 11.87
C ARG A 28 -3.71 0.45 11.32
N VAL A 29 -3.42 0.53 10.02
CA VAL A 29 -2.27 -0.17 9.41
C VAL A 29 -0.96 0.32 10.02
N ARG A 30 -0.79 1.65 10.18
CA ARG A 30 0.41 2.21 10.82
C ARG A 30 0.60 1.69 12.24
N GLU A 31 -0.45 1.74 13.08
CA GLU A 31 -0.42 1.26 14.46
C GLU A 31 -0.04 -0.23 14.53
N LEU A 32 -0.57 -1.05 13.62
CA LEU A 32 -0.22 -2.48 13.52
C LEU A 32 1.24 -2.69 13.13
N VAL A 33 1.75 -1.96 12.14
CA VAL A 33 3.15 -2.05 11.71
C VAL A 33 4.08 -1.61 12.85
N GLU A 34 3.78 -0.51 13.53
CA GLU A 34 4.58 -0.01 14.66
C GLU A 34 4.61 -1.01 15.82
N LYS A 35 3.47 -1.63 16.13
CA LYS A 35 3.33 -2.64 17.18
C LYS A 35 4.14 -3.91 16.90
N HIS A 36 4.07 -4.44 15.68
CA HIS A 36 4.63 -5.75 15.33
C HIS A 36 6.01 -5.69 14.69
N VAL A 37 6.42 -4.53 14.18
CA VAL A 37 7.68 -4.36 13.44
C VAL A 37 8.40 -3.09 13.94
N PRO A 38 8.89 -3.09 15.19
CA PRO A 38 9.50 -1.91 15.79
C PRO A 38 10.63 -1.32 14.93
N GLY A 39 10.57 -0.02 14.67
CA GLY A 39 11.56 0.70 13.88
C GLY A 39 11.34 0.67 12.36
N ALA A 40 10.25 0.06 11.86
CA ALA A 40 9.80 0.27 10.49
C ALA A 40 9.38 1.73 10.27
N GLU A 41 9.68 2.27 9.08
CA GLU A 41 9.34 3.64 8.70
C GLU A 41 8.22 3.61 7.67
N VAL A 42 7.03 4.05 8.06
CA VAL A 42 5.83 4.04 7.21
C VAL A 42 5.67 5.38 6.49
N TYR A 43 5.85 5.35 5.17
CA TYR A 43 5.53 6.43 4.25
C TYR A 43 4.05 6.36 3.83
N ASP A 44 3.28 7.40 4.13
CA ASP A 44 1.84 7.47 3.84
C ASP A 44 1.55 8.61 2.83
N PRO A 45 1.21 8.29 1.57
CA PRO A 45 0.92 9.28 0.55
C PRO A 45 -0.13 10.32 0.93
N VAL A 46 -1.14 9.94 1.74
CA VAL A 46 -2.20 10.88 2.15
C VAL A 46 -1.71 11.87 3.18
N ALA A 47 -0.80 11.45 4.08
CA ALA A 47 -0.19 12.35 5.06
C ALA A 47 0.75 13.36 4.38
N GLU A 48 1.44 12.93 3.33
CA GLU A 48 2.44 13.74 2.60
C GLU A 48 1.81 14.69 1.59
N TYR A 49 0.69 14.30 0.98
CA TYR A 49 -0.02 15.07 -0.03
C TYR A 49 -1.51 15.24 0.33
N PRO A 50 -1.82 15.96 1.44
CA PRO A 50 -3.19 16.17 1.86
C PRO A 50 -3.96 16.99 0.80
N GLY A 51 -5.19 16.58 0.50
CA GLY A 51 -6.04 17.26 -0.47
C GLY A 51 -5.60 17.10 -1.93
N SER A 52 -4.76 16.11 -2.25
CA SER A 52 -4.20 15.89 -3.60
C SER A 52 -5.23 15.78 -4.73
N VAL A 53 -6.47 15.38 -4.42
CA VAL A 53 -7.58 15.33 -5.38
C VAL A 53 -8.03 16.70 -5.92
N GLU A 54 -7.64 17.78 -5.25
CA GLU A 54 -7.91 19.16 -5.66
C GLU A 54 -6.71 19.87 -6.27
N TYR A 55 -5.58 19.19 -6.43
CA TYR A 55 -4.40 19.80 -7.04
C TYR A 55 -4.63 20.09 -8.53
N PRO A 56 -4.00 21.14 -9.08
CA PRO A 56 -3.94 21.34 -10.53
C PRO A 56 -3.28 20.15 -11.22
N ASP A 57 -3.76 19.79 -12.41
CA ASP A 57 -3.36 18.59 -13.15
C ASP A 57 -1.84 18.39 -13.26
N ASP A 58 -1.08 19.44 -13.54
CA ASP A 58 0.37 19.31 -13.73
C ASP A 58 1.08 18.91 -12.43
N TYR A 59 0.63 19.45 -11.29
CA TYR A 59 1.16 19.07 -9.99
C TYR A 59 0.64 17.69 -9.56
N ALA A 60 -0.64 17.41 -9.78
CA ALA A 60 -1.23 16.09 -9.52
C ALA A 60 -0.50 14.97 -10.29
N LYS A 61 -0.16 15.21 -11.56
CA LYS A 61 0.65 14.29 -12.39
C LYS A 61 2.04 14.07 -11.78
N GLN A 62 2.73 15.15 -11.39
CA GLN A 62 4.05 15.03 -10.75
C GLN A 62 3.98 14.21 -9.46
N VAL A 63 2.99 14.46 -8.61
CA VAL A 63 2.75 13.69 -7.39
C VAL A 63 2.49 12.22 -7.72
N PHE A 64 1.59 11.93 -8.66
CA PHE A 64 1.24 10.57 -9.06
C PHE A 64 2.47 9.76 -9.52
N PHE A 65 3.27 10.29 -10.46
CA PHE A 65 4.46 9.59 -10.94
C PHE A 65 5.55 9.50 -9.86
N GLY A 66 5.70 10.53 -9.03
CA GLY A 66 6.62 10.50 -7.89
C GLY A 66 6.27 9.43 -6.85
N LEU A 67 4.98 9.15 -6.63
CA LEU A 67 4.53 8.07 -5.75
C LEU A 67 4.89 6.68 -6.30
N MET A 68 4.82 6.48 -7.62
CA MET A 68 5.25 5.23 -8.25
C MET A 68 6.75 4.97 -8.03
N GLU A 69 7.59 6.00 -8.20
CA GLU A 69 9.03 5.89 -7.94
C GLU A 69 9.32 5.57 -6.47
N LYS A 70 8.55 6.16 -5.54
CA LYS A 70 8.68 5.88 -4.10
C LYS A 70 8.26 4.45 -3.77
N ALA A 71 7.14 3.98 -4.32
CA ALA A 71 6.67 2.60 -4.16
C ALA A 71 7.74 1.59 -4.62
N ALA A 72 8.38 1.85 -5.76
CA ALA A 72 9.46 1.02 -6.30
C ALA A 72 10.77 1.03 -5.50
N ARG A 73 10.96 1.99 -4.59
CA ARG A 73 12.18 2.13 -3.78
C ARG A 73 12.01 1.68 -2.33
N ALA A 74 10.80 1.29 -1.93
CA ALA A 74 10.50 0.78 -0.60
C ALA A 74 11.12 -0.62 -0.39
N ASP A 75 11.16 -1.07 0.85
CA ASP A 75 11.52 -2.47 1.15
C ASP A 75 10.25 -3.35 1.14
N VAL A 76 9.10 -2.76 1.53
CA VAL A 76 7.78 -3.39 1.55
C VAL A 76 6.72 -2.39 1.07
N LEU A 77 5.78 -2.85 0.25
CA LEU A 77 4.54 -2.13 -0.04
C LEU A 77 3.36 -2.85 0.61
N ILE A 78 2.60 -2.13 1.44
CA ILE A 78 1.33 -2.61 1.98
C ILE A 78 0.21 -1.93 1.19
N ALA A 79 -0.67 -2.71 0.57
CA ALA A 79 -1.79 -2.23 -0.23
C ALA A 79 -3.13 -2.57 0.42
N PHE A 80 -3.87 -1.57 0.91
CA PHE A 80 -5.25 -1.76 1.39
C PHE A 80 -6.27 -1.55 0.26
N LEU A 81 -6.95 -2.62 -0.13
CA LEU A 81 -7.80 -2.71 -1.32
C LEU A 81 -9.10 -3.47 -1.02
N PRO A 82 -10.07 -2.88 -0.28
CA PRO A 82 -11.37 -3.50 -0.05
C PRO A 82 -12.17 -3.65 -1.36
N GLN A 83 -11.85 -2.83 -2.36
CA GLN A 83 -12.35 -2.89 -3.74
C GLN A 83 -11.26 -2.45 -4.71
N ALA A 84 -11.52 -2.53 -6.02
CA ALA A 84 -10.56 -2.18 -7.05
C ALA A 84 -10.17 -0.69 -7.00
N SER A 85 -8.86 -0.43 -7.08
CA SER A 85 -8.24 0.91 -7.14
C SER A 85 -7.18 0.91 -8.22
N LEU A 86 -7.35 1.73 -9.26
CA LEU A 86 -6.42 1.79 -10.38
C LEU A 86 -5.05 2.31 -9.96
N GLY A 87 -5.01 3.37 -9.13
CA GLY A 87 -3.76 3.94 -8.63
C GLY A 87 -2.96 2.93 -7.81
N THR A 88 -3.62 2.29 -6.85
CA THR A 88 -2.98 1.28 -5.99
C THR A 88 -2.52 0.05 -6.78
N ALA A 89 -3.24 -0.36 -7.83
CA ALA A 89 -2.81 -1.44 -8.71
C ALA A 89 -1.50 -1.12 -9.46
N ILE A 90 -1.32 0.14 -9.89
CA ILE A 90 -0.07 0.58 -10.53
C ILE A 90 1.06 0.67 -9.50
N GLU A 91 0.80 1.17 -8.28
CA GLU A 91 1.79 1.17 -7.19
C GLU A 91 2.30 -0.25 -6.89
N MET A 92 1.37 -1.22 -6.77
CA MET A 92 1.71 -2.63 -6.59
C MET A 92 2.57 -3.18 -7.73
N TRP A 93 2.21 -2.85 -8.97
CA TRP A 93 2.95 -3.32 -10.16
C TRP A 93 4.37 -2.75 -10.21
N GLU A 94 4.54 -1.46 -9.93
CA GLU A 94 5.84 -0.78 -9.90
C GLU A 94 6.73 -1.35 -8.78
N ALA A 95 6.16 -1.55 -7.59
CA ALA A 95 6.84 -2.21 -6.47
C ALA A 95 7.30 -3.63 -6.86
N ARG A 96 6.40 -4.45 -7.40
CA ARG A 96 6.71 -5.83 -7.80
C ARG A 96 7.80 -5.89 -8.87
N ARG A 97 7.77 -5.00 -9.87
CA ARG A 97 8.78 -4.94 -10.93
C ARG A 97 10.16 -4.55 -10.38
N ALA A 98 10.21 -3.78 -9.30
CA ALA A 98 11.42 -3.40 -8.61
C ALA A 98 11.89 -4.41 -7.53
N GLY A 99 11.18 -5.53 -7.36
CA GLY A 99 11.53 -6.56 -6.36
C GLY A 99 11.13 -6.19 -4.93
N VAL A 100 10.29 -5.18 -4.74
CA VAL A 100 9.71 -4.82 -3.44
C VAL A 100 8.70 -5.87 -3.02
N HIS A 101 8.72 -6.27 -1.75
CA HIS A 101 7.76 -7.24 -1.21
C HIS A 101 6.37 -6.61 -1.10
N VAL A 102 5.36 -7.22 -1.73
CA VAL A 102 4.00 -6.69 -1.80
C VAL A 102 3.05 -7.47 -0.90
N VAL A 103 2.51 -6.79 0.11
CA VAL A 103 1.45 -7.31 1.00
C VAL A 103 0.13 -6.65 0.64
N ALA A 104 -0.85 -7.42 0.16
CA ALA A 104 -2.20 -6.93 -0.11
C ALA A 104 -3.17 -7.30 1.02
N ILE A 105 -3.98 -6.34 1.41
CA ILE A 105 -5.10 -6.48 2.35
C ILE A 105 -6.37 -6.28 1.53
N SER A 106 -6.97 -7.37 1.05
CA SER A 106 -8.07 -7.33 0.09
C SER A 106 -8.93 -8.61 0.08
N PRO A 107 -10.27 -8.49 0.02
CA PRO A 107 -11.15 -9.63 -0.19
C PRO A 107 -11.13 -10.16 -1.62
N LEU A 108 -10.45 -9.47 -2.56
CA LEU A 108 -10.48 -9.76 -4.00
C LEU A 108 -9.59 -10.94 -4.40
N LYS A 109 -9.71 -12.08 -3.69
CA LYS A 109 -8.85 -13.27 -3.83
C LYS A 109 -8.80 -13.90 -5.23
N HIS A 110 -9.74 -13.59 -6.11
CA HIS A 110 -9.75 -14.08 -7.50
C HIS A 110 -9.17 -13.08 -8.50
N ASN A 111 -9.01 -11.81 -8.11
CA ASN A 111 -8.46 -10.76 -8.95
C ASN A 111 -6.97 -11.05 -9.24
N TRP A 112 -6.57 -10.93 -10.51
CA TRP A 112 -5.23 -11.26 -10.95
C TRP A 112 -4.14 -10.35 -10.39
N VAL A 113 -4.43 -9.06 -10.19
CA VAL A 113 -3.47 -8.14 -9.57
C VAL A 113 -3.18 -8.60 -8.15
N ILE A 114 -4.21 -8.86 -7.35
CA ILE A 114 -4.03 -9.35 -5.98
C ILE A 114 -3.30 -10.71 -5.97
N ARG A 115 -3.72 -11.67 -6.81
CA ARG A 115 -3.15 -13.02 -6.82
C ARG A 115 -1.72 -13.10 -7.32
N PHE A 116 -1.38 -12.31 -8.34
CA PHE A 116 -0.14 -12.50 -9.08
C PHE A 116 0.90 -11.42 -8.80
N VAL A 117 0.49 -10.25 -8.31
CA VAL A 117 1.41 -9.14 -7.99
C VAL A 117 1.81 -9.15 -6.53
N SER A 118 0.95 -9.61 -5.63
CA SER A 118 1.28 -9.77 -4.21
C SER A 118 2.17 -10.96 -3.91
N ASP A 119 3.07 -10.81 -2.95
CA ASP A 119 3.79 -11.90 -2.30
C ASP A 119 2.97 -12.48 -1.13
N VAL A 120 2.22 -11.62 -0.43
CA VAL A 120 1.27 -11.99 0.62
C VAL A 120 -0.07 -11.34 0.31
N ALA A 121 -1.16 -12.10 0.39
CA ALA A 121 -2.51 -11.58 0.29
C ALA A 121 -3.35 -12.09 1.47
N VAL A 122 -3.90 -11.15 2.24
CA VAL A 122 -4.81 -11.40 3.36
C VAL A 122 -6.14 -10.69 3.11
N SER A 123 -7.22 -11.20 3.69
CA SER A 123 -8.59 -10.78 3.34
C SER A 123 -8.95 -9.42 3.93
N ASP A 124 -8.43 -9.10 5.12
CA ASP A 124 -8.78 -7.91 5.89
C ASP A 124 -7.70 -7.54 6.92
N LEU A 125 -7.97 -6.51 7.73
CA LEU A 125 -7.04 -5.98 8.74
C LEU A 125 -6.82 -6.94 9.92
N GLU A 126 -7.75 -7.84 10.22
CA GLU A 126 -7.59 -8.83 11.29
C GLU A 126 -6.63 -9.93 10.83
N GLU A 127 -6.82 -10.46 9.62
CA GLU A 127 -5.85 -11.39 9.02
C GLU A 127 -4.48 -10.74 8.81
N PHE A 128 -4.44 -9.44 8.52
CA PHE A 128 -3.19 -8.69 8.44
C PHE A 128 -2.46 -8.59 9.79
N GLU A 129 -3.15 -8.27 10.88
CA GLU A 129 -2.56 -8.27 12.23
C GLU A 129 -2.03 -9.65 12.59
N LYS A 130 -2.81 -10.70 12.30
CA LYS A 130 -2.37 -12.08 12.50
C LYS A 130 -1.08 -12.37 11.72
N HIS A 131 -1.06 -12.04 10.42
CA HIS A 131 0.12 -12.22 9.58
C HIS A 131 1.36 -11.52 10.14
N LEU A 132 1.22 -10.25 10.56
CA LEU A 132 2.31 -9.48 11.17
C LEU A 132 2.85 -10.14 12.45
N SER A 133 1.97 -10.67 13.29
CA SER A 133 2.39 -11.30 14.55
C SER A 133 3.13 -12.63 14.35
N GLU A 134 2.82 -13.35 13.28
CA GLU A 134 3.43 -14.65 12.97
C GLU A 134 4.68 -14.52 12.08
N ASN A 135 4.69 -13.58 11.13
CA ASN A 135 5.66 -13.52 10.03
C ASN A 135 6.31 -12.14 9.83
N GLY A 136 5.93 -11.12 10.60
CA GLY A 136 6.33 -9.73 10.34
C GLY A 136 5.89 -9.26 8.95
N LEU A 137 6.76 -8.52 8.24
CA LEU A 137 6.49 -8.00 6.89
C LEU A 137 6.93 -8.95 5.75
N GLY A 138 7.15 -10.25 6.02
CA GLY A 138 7.48 -11.23 4.96
C GLY A 138 8.81 -11.02 4.21
N THR A 139 9.71 -10.18 4.75
CA THR A 139 10.99 -9.76 4.13
C THR A 139 12.22 -10.35 4.82
N GLU A 140 12.13 -11.57 5.36
CA GLU A 140 13.36 -12.26 5.79
C GLU A 140 14.21 -12.60 4.57
N SER A 141 15.52 -12.40 4.72
CA SER A 141 16.51 -12.47 3.65
C SER A 141 16.34 -13.75 2.84
N ARG A 142 16.14 -13.60 1.52
CA ARG A 142 16.50 -14.68 0.61
C ARG A 142 18.02 -14.70 0.58
N ASP A 143 18.60 -15.55 1.42
CA ASP A 143 20.01 -15.95 1.31
C ASP A 143 20.28 -16.59 -0.06
#